data_AF-A0A7W5G6P6-F1
#
_entry.id   AF-A0A7W5G6P6-F1
#
_cell.length_a   1.000
_cell.length_b   1.000
_cell.length_c   1.000
_cell.angle_alpha   90.00
_cell.angle_beta   90.00
_cell.angle_gamma   90.00
#
_symmetry.space_group_name_H-M   'P 1'
#
loop_
_entity.id
_entity.type
_entity.pdbx_description
1 polymer ?
#
loop_
_entity_poly.entity_id
_entity_poly.type
_entity_poly.pdbx_seq_one_letter_code
_entity_poly.pdbx_strand_id
1 'polypeptide(L)'
;MRLIDHVTAHPLLDERPVKDVLEPLGFDIHIETLETPDQDEEREDAERFEADPEAFMAGMEFSVPEGFTELARFDTEDCEIVMLAVKPVTAVALALMAPVDEAEVPA
;
A
#
# COMPACT_ATOMS: atom_id res chain seq x y z
N MET A 1 -8.16 4.72 -13.01
CA MET A 1 -6.76 4.47 -12.60
C MET A 1 -6.15 5.80 -12.16
N ARG A 2 -5.35 5.84 -11.10
CA ARG A 2 -4.65 7.06 -10.63
C ARG A 2 -3.17 6.95 -11.02
N LEU A 3 -2.49 8.07 -11.27
CA LEU A 3 -1.05 8.04 -11.59
C LEU A 3 -0.22 7.46 -10.43
N ILE A 4 -0.67 7.69 -9.19
CA ILE A 4 -0.02 7.12 -8.00
C ILE A 4 0.01 5.59 -8.05
N ASP A 5 -0.99 4.93 -8.66
CA ASP A 5 -1.05 3.46 -8.72
C ASP A 5 0.12 2.90 -9.58
N HIS A 6 0.57 3.65 -10.59
CA HIS A 6 1.77 3.30 -11.37
C HIS A 6 3.07 3.55 -10.60
N VAL A 7 3.12 4.61 -9.79
CA VAL A 7 4.28 4.91 -8.95
C VAL A 7 4.45 3.81 -7.90
N THR A 8 3.35 3.36 -7.28
CA THR A 8 3.38 2.30 -6.27
C THR A 8 3.71 0.92 -6.83
N ALA A 9 3.45 0.69 -8.12
CA ALA A 9 3.84 -0.55 -8.81
C ALA A 9 5.27 -0.50 -9.40
N HIS A 10 6.02 0.58 -9.19
CA HIS A 10 7.34 0.75 -9.80
C HIS A 10 8.44 0.03 -8.99
N PRO A 11 9.37 -0.71 -9.63
CA PRO A 11 10.44 -1.47 -8.94
C PRO A 11 11.37 -0.65 -8.04
N LEU A 12 11.39 0.66 -8.21
CA LEU A 12 12.19 1.57 -7.37
C LEU A 12 11.76 1.54 -5.89
N LEU A 13 10.51 1.17 -5.61
CA LEU A 13 10.02 1.00 -4.24
C LEU A 13 10.47 -0.32 -3.61
N ASP A 14 10.91 -1.30 -4.40
CA ASP A 14 11.54 -2.52 -3.91
C ASP A 14 13.00 -2.25 -3.50
N GLU A 15 13.63 -1.26 -4.14
CA GLU A 15 15.04 -0.91 -3.92
C GLU A 15 15.23 0.15 -2.82
N ARG A 16 14.17 0.86 -2.42
CA ARG A 16 14.25 2.01 -1.50
C ARG A 16 13.07 2.07 -0.55
N PRO A 17 13.28 2.59 0.69
CA PRO A 17 12.17 2.85 1.59
C PRO A 17 11.10 3.73 0.93
N VAL A 18 9.84 3.31 1.01
CA VAL A 18 8.69 4.03 0.43
C VAL A 18 8.68 5.51 0.83
N LYS A 19 9.10 5.82 2.06
CA LYS A 19 9.20 7.19 2.56
C LYS A 19 10.14 8.07 1.75
N ASP A 20 11.30 7.55 1.40
CA ASP A 20 12.32 8.29 0.65
C ASP A 20 11.88 8.58 -0.80
N VAL A 21 10.86 7.88 -1.30
CA VAL A 21 10.31 8.07 -2.64
C VAL A 21 9.06 8.95 -2.62
N LEU A 22 8.13 8.71 -1.70
CA LEU A 22 6.82 9.38 -1.70
C LEU A 22 6.82 10.73 -0.94
N GLU A 23 7.59 10.90 0.13
CA GLU A 23 7.66 12.19 0.84
C GLU A 23 8.16 13.33 -0.06
N PRO A 24 9.21 13.15 -0.90
CA PRO A 24 9.65 14.18 -1.84
C PRO A 24 8.61 14.54 -2.91
N LEU A 25 7.67 13.63 -3.22
CA LEU A 25 6.54 13.91 -4.13
C LEU A 25 5.42 14.71 -3.45
N GLY A 26 5.54 14.95 -2.15
CA GLY A 26 4.62 15.75 -1.36
C GLY A 26 3.48 14.95 -0.75
N PHE A 27 3.76 13.72 -0.31
CA PHE A 27 2.86 12.89 0.47
C PHE A 27 3.30 12.78 1.92
N ASP A 28 2.35 12.94 2.84
CA ASP A 28 2.50 12.39 4.19
C ASP A 28 2.20 10.89 4.12
N ILE A 29 2.96 10.08 4.84
CA ILE A 29 2.90 8.62 4.74
C ILE A 29 2.54 8.02 6.09
N HIS A 30 1.57 7.11 6.04
CA HIS A 30 1.16 6.27 7.15
C HIS A 30 1.41 4.81 6.77
N ILE A 31 2.11 4.10 7.65
CA ILE A 31 2.38 2.68 7.51
C ILE A 31 1.85 2.03 8.78
N GLU A 32 0.99 1.05 8.62
CA GLU A 32 0.54 0.16 9.68
C GLU A 32 1.07 -1.24 9.37
N THR A 33 1.69 -1.86 10.38
CA THR A 33 2.31 -3.18 10.25
C THR A 33 1.64 -4.11 11.24
N LEU A 34 1.25 -5.28 10.77
CA LEU A 34 0.72 -6.38 11.58
C LEU A 34 1.56 -7.63 11.33
N GLU A 35 1.63 -8.52 12.29
CA GLU A 35 2.30 -9.81 12.09
C GLU A 35 1.42 -10.71 11.20
N THR A 36 2.04 -11.52 10.35
CA THR A 36 1.32 -12.60 9.65
C THR A 36 0.86 -13.64 10.68
N PRO A 37 -0.26 -14.35 10.44
CA PRO A 37 -0.76 -15.35 11.39
C PRO A 37 0.28 -16.44 11.68
N ASP A 38 0.51 -16.73 12.96
CA ASP A 38 1.46 -17.77 13.36
C ASP A 38 0.82 -19.17 13.19
N GLN A 39 1.54 -20.11 12.58
CA GLN A 39 1.01 -21.45 12.32
C GLN A 39 0.76 -22.26 13.61
N ASP A 40 1.54 -22.03 14.66
CA ASP A 40 1.44 -22.72 15.95
C ASP A 40 0.34 -22.11 16.84
N GLU A 41 0.08 -20.81 16.71
CA GLU A 41 -0.93 -20.09 17.52
C GLU A 41 -2.28 -19.92 16.81
N GLU A 42 -2.25 -19.69 15.49
CA GLU A 42 -3.38 -19.25 14.66
C GLU A 42 -3.53 -20.10 13.39
N ARG A 43 -3.37 -21.42 13.52
CA ARG A 43 -3.31 -22.37 12.40
C ARG A 43 -4.36 -22.16 11.28
N GLU A 44 -5.62 -21.90 11.62
CA GLU A 44 -6.67 -21.72 10.61
C GLU A 44 -6.47 -20.46 9.76
N ASP A 45 -6.02 -19.36 10.38
CA ASP A 45 -5.74 -18.12 9.66
C ASP A 45 -4.41 -18.19 8.91
N ALA A 46 -3.41 -18.90 9.45
CA ALA A 46 -2.18 -19.21 8.74
C ALA A 46 -2.44 -20.04 7.47
N GLU A 47 -3.28 -21.08 7.55
CA GLU A 47 -3.69 -21.88 6.38
C GLU A 47 -4.44 -21.05 5.33
N ARG A 48 -5.28 -20.10 5.76
CA ARG A 48 -5.98 -19.18 4.85
C ARG A 48 -5.04 -18.19 4.19
N PHE A 49 -4.11 -17.62 4.97
CA PHE A 49 -3.09 -16.71 4.46
C PHE A 49 -2.18 -17.43 3.46
N GLU A 50 -1.71 -18.64 3.74
CA GLU A 50 -0.87 -19.42 2.82
C GLU A 50 -1.62 -19.78 1.51
N ALA A 51 -2.93 -20.05 1.58
CA ALA A 51 -3.72 -20.41 0.41
C ALA A 51 -4.01 -19.21 -0.52
N ASP A 52 -4.29 -18.03 0.03
CA ASP A 52 -4.60 -16.80 -0.72
C ASP A 52 -4.27 -15.55 0.12
N PRO A 53 -3.00 -15.09 0.12
CA PRO A 53 -2.57 -13.94 0.92
C PRO A 53 -3.32 -12.66 0.55
N GLU A 54 -3.57 -12.44 -0.74
CA GLU A 54 -4.27 -11.25 -1.23
C GLU A 54 -5.71 -11.21 -0.70
N ALA A 55 -6.45 -12.32 -0.80
CA ALA A 55 -7.82 -12.38 -0.28
C ALA A 55 -7.86 -12.28 1.25
N PHE A 56 -6.87 -12.85 1.95
CA PHE A 56 -6.74 -12.72 3.39
C PHE A 56 -6.54 -11.25 3.78
N MET A 57 -5.54 -10.59 3.19
CA MET A 57 -5.22 -9.18 3.44
C MET A 57 -6.40 -8.26 3.10
N ALA A 58 -7.16 -8.52 2.04
CA ALA A 58 -8.35 -7.73 1.70
C ALA A 58 -9.46 -7.80 2.77
N GLY A 59 -9.52 -8.89 3.53
CA GLY A 59 -10.46 -9.07 4.65
C GLY A 59 -10.03 -8.42 5.96
N MET A 60 -8.78 -7.94 6.07
CA MET A 60 -8.26 -7.33 7.29
C MET A 60 -8.79 -5.89 7.46
N GLU A 61 -9.01 -5.49 8.71
CA GLU A 61 -9.34 -4.11 9.06
C GLU A 61 -8.08 -3.36 9.47
N PHE A 62 -7.74 -2.32 8.70
CA PHE A 62 -6.67 -1.38 9.04
C PHE A 62 -7.26 -0.03 9.45
N SER A 63 -6.64 0.64 10.42
CA SER A 63 -7.12 1.93 10.92
C SER A 63 -6.52 3.07 10.10
N VAL A 64 -7.06 3.32 8.92
CA VAL A 64 -6.59 4.42 8.06
C VAL A 64 -6.92 5.79 8.71
N PRO A 65 -5.93 6.64 9.02
CA PRO A 65 -6.17 7.93 9.66
C PRO A 65 -6.99 8.89 8.79
N GLU A 66 -7.66 9.86 9.43
CA GLU A 66 -8.47 10.85 8.71
C GLU A 66 -7.65 11.62 7.66
N GLY A 67 -8.17 11.67 6.43
CA GLY A 67 -7.55 12.36 5.31
C GLY A 67 -6.42 11.57 4.63
N PHE A 68 -6.10 10.36 5.12
CA PHE A 68 -5.26 9.42 4.40
C PHE A 68 -6.12 8.54 3.47
N THR A 69 -5.49 8.06 2.41
CA THR A 69 -6.06 7.12 1.46
C THR A 69 -5.13 5.92 1.36
N GLU A 70 -5.69 4.73 1.56
CA GLU A 70 -4.96 3.47 1.37
C GLU A 70 -4.53 3.34 -0.11
N LEU A 71 -3.27 2.94 -0.31
CA LEU A 71 -2.70 2.69 -1.63
C LEU A 71 -2.47 1.20 -1.88
N ALA A 72 -1.94 0.48 -0.89
CA ALA A 72 -1.55 -0.91 -1.05
C ALA A 72 -1.52 -1.66 0.29
N ARG A 73 -1.68 -2.98 0.19
CA ARG A 73 -1.36 -3.96 1.23
C ARG A 73 -0.40 -4.98 0.63
N PHE A 74 0.62 -5.37 1.38
CA PHE A 74 1.59 -6.37 0.96
C PHE A 74 2.22 -7.03 2.18
N ASP A 75 2.65 -8.28 2.05
CA ASP A 75 3.46 -8.96 3.04
C ASP A 75 4.97 -8.72 2.80
N THR A 76 5.77 -8.93 3.84
CA THR A 76 7.23 -8.80 3.79
C THR A 76 7.88 -10.14 4.12
N GLU A 77 9.16 -10.28 3.76
CA GLU A 77 9.97 -11.46 4.12
C GLU A 77 10.13 -11.64 5.64
N ASP A 78 9.84 -10.60 6.42
CA ASP A 78 9.94 -10.59 7.88
C ASP A 78 8.64 -11.06 8.59
N CYS A 79 7.74 -11.74 7.86
CA CYS A 79 6.46 -12.22 8.39
C CYS A 79 5.54 -11.08 8.87
N GLU A 80 5.53 -9.96 8.15
CA GLU A 80 4.68 -8.82 8.44
C GLU A 80 3.73 -8.52 7.28
N ILE A 81 2.50 -8.14 7.58
CA ILE A 81 1.54 -7.55 6.66
C ILE A 81 1.58 -6.04 6.84
N VAL A 82 1.85 -5.33 5.76
CA VAL A 82 2.00 -3.87 5.73
C VAL A 82 0.85 -3.24 4.96
N MET A 83 0.20 -2.26 5.57
CA MET A 83 -0.73 -1.35 4.90
C MET A 83 -0.07 0.01 4.71
N LEU A 84 -0.06 0.47 3.47
CA LEU A 84 0.44 1.79 3.07
C LEU A 84 -0.72 2.72 2.77
N ALA A 85 -0.80 3.82 3.51
CA ALA A 85 -1.71 4.91 3.22
C ALA A 85 -0.97 6.24 3.07
N VAL A 86 -1.48 7.11 2.20
CA VAL A 86 -0.88 8.42 1.96
C VAL A 86 -1.89 9.54 2.08
N LYS A 87 -1.40 10.73 2.42
CA LYS A 87 -2.15 11.96 2.37
C LYS A 87 -1.40 12.97 1.51
N PRO A 88 -1.99 13.46 0.41
CA PRO A 88 -1.34 14.47 -0.43
C PRO A 88 -1.29 15.82 0.32
N VAL A 89 -0.10 16.40 0.44
CA VAL A 89 0.11 17.72 1.07
C VAL A 89 0.53 18.80 0.08
N THR A 90 0.80 18.43 -1.17
CA THR A 90 1.12 19.37 -2.26
C THR A 90 0.16 19.23 -3.43
N ALA A 91 0.13 20.25 -4.30
CA ALA A 91 -0.66 20.22 -5.54
C ALA A 91 -0.22 19.10 -6.50
N VAL A 92 1.08 18.76 -6.51
CA VAL A 92 1.60 17.66 -7.33
C VAL A 92 1.08 16.32 -6.82
N ALA A 93 1.15 16.10 -5.50
CA ALA A 93 0.61 14.89 -4.87
C ALA A 93 -0.91 14.76 -5.10
N LEU A 94 -1.66 15.86 -5.01
CA LEU A 94 -3.10 15.87 -5.33
C LEU A 94 -3.36 15.47 -6.79
N ALA A 95 -2.56 15.97 -7.73
CA ALA A 95 -2.67 15.60 -9.14
C ALA A 95 -2.34 14.12 -9.38
N LEU A 96 -1.35 13.56 -8.69
CA LEU A 96 -1.00 12.14 -8.77
C LEU A 96 -2.12 11.22 -8.27
N MET A 97 -2.89 11.69 -7.28
CA MET A 97 -4.04 10.98 -6.71
C MET A 97 -5.32 11.13 -7.54
N ALA A 98 -5.36 12.08 -8.48
CA ALA A 98 -6.55 12.31 -9.28
C ALA A 98 -6.80 11.13 -10.24
N PRO A 99 -8.07 10.79 -10.51
CA PRO A 99 -8.39 9.81 -11.53
C PRO A 99 -7.95 10.34 -12.90
N VAL A 100 -7.29 9.48 -13.67
CA VAL A 100 -6.88 9.78 -15.05
C VAL A 100 -7.92 9.22 -16.01
N ASP A 101 -8.30 10.00 -17.01
CA ASP A 101 -9.02 9.51 -18.18
C ASP A 101 -8.00 8.91 -19.16
N GLU A 102 -8.12 7.63 -19.48
CA GLU A 102 -7.15 6.89 -20.31
C GLU A 102 -6.99 7.47 -21.71
N ALA A 103 -7.92 8.31 -22.16
CA ALA A 103 -7.85 9.02 -23.44
C ALA A 103 -6.72 10.08 -23.52
N GLU A 104 -6.15 10.51 -22.40
CA GLU A 104 -5.17 11.61 -22.34
C GLU A 104 -3.71 11.17 -22.07
N VAL A 105 -3.45 9.88 -21.84
CA VAL A 105 -2.08 9.37 -21.61
C VAL A 105 -1.49 8.87 -22.92
N PRO A 106 -0.51 9.58 -23.54
CA PRO A 106 0.18 9.06 -24.72
C PRO A 106 0.95 7.79 -24.35
N ALA A 107 0.78 6.77 -25.19
CA ALA A 107 1.43 5.46 -25.08
C ALA A 107 2.97 5.52 -25.10
#